data_AF-A0AAW8AJZ5-F1
#
_entry.id   AF-A0AAW8AJZ5-F1
#
_cell.length_a   1.000
_cell.length_b   1.000
_cell.length_c   1.000
_cell.angle_alpha   90.00
_cell.angle_beta   90.00
_cell.angle_gamma   90.00
#
_symmetry.space_group_name_H-M   'P 1'
#
loop_
_entity.id
_entity.type
_entity.pdbx_description
1 polymer ?
#
loop_
_entity_poly.entity_id
_entity_poly.type
_entity_poly.pdbx_seq_one_letter_code
_entity_poly.pdbx_strand_id
1 'polypeptide(L)' 'MPRSTAQTAALLASPDDTEAQFYEALQHADLDHLMALWADDEEVACVHPGGPRIVGLPAIRAA' A
#
# COMPACT_ATOMS: atom_id res chain seq x y z
N MET A 1 -3.27 24.35 -1.93
CA MET A 1 -3.71 23.08 -2.52
C MET A 1 -4.30 22.24 -1.40
N PRO A 2 -5.50 21.65 -1.56
CA PRO A 2 -6.03 20.71 -0.59
C PRO A 2 -5.15 19.45 -0.56
N ARG A 3 -4.86 18.94 0.64
CA ARG A 3 -4.14 17.66 0.81
C ARG A 3 -5.04 16.52 0.34
N SER A 4 -4.43 15.47 -0.21
CA SER A 4 -5.18 14.24 -0.52
C SER A 4 -5.66 13.56 0.77
N THR A 5 -6.68 12.70 0.63
CA THR A 5 -7.15 11.87 1.74
C THR A 5 -6.03 10.97 2.26
N ALA A 6 -5.20 10.40 1.37
CA ALA A 6 -4.03 9.62 1.72
C ALA A 6 -2.99 10.43 2.52
N GLN A 7 -2.70 11.67 2.12
CA GLN A 7 -1.81 12.55 2.89
C GLN A 7 -2.38 12.90 4.27
N THR A 8 -3.70 12.97 4.40
CA THR A 8 -4.37 13.26 5.68
C THR A 8 -4.38 12.04 6.60
N ALA A 9 -4.58 10.83 6.04
CA ALA A 9 -4.47 9.58 6.77
C ALA A 9 -3.04 9.33 7.28
N ALA A 10 -2.02 9.62 6.45
CA ALA A 10 -0.61 9.54 6.84
C ALA A 10 -0.19 10.52 7.94
N LEU A 11 -0.95 11.60 8.16
CA LEU A 11 -0.75 12.54 9.27
C LEU A 11 -1.35 12.03 10.60
N LEU A 12 -2.24 11.03 10.55
CA LEU A 12 -2.98 10.48 11.68
C LEU A 12 -2.52 9.07 12.08
N ALA A 13 -1.92 8.31 11.16
CA ALA A 13 -1.35 6.99 11.40
C ALA A 13 0.18 7.07 11.45
N SER A 14 0.80 6.36 12.38
CA SER A 14 2.26 6.20 12.38
C SER A 14 2.70 5.23 11.25
N PRO A 15 3.98 5.26 10.85
CA PRO A 15 4.52 4.25 9.95
C PRO A 15 4.29 2.82 10.47
N ASP A 16 4.46 2.60 11.78
CA ASP A 16 4.25 1.30 12.43
C ASP A 16 2.78 0.84 12.31
N ASP A 17 1.82 1.76 12.46
CA ASP A 17 0.39 1.45 12.28
C ASP A 17 0.07 1.07 10.83
N THR A 18 0.73 1.71 9.86
CA THR A 18 0.56 1.40 8.43
C THR A 18 1.12 0.02 8.10
N GLU A 19 2.29 -0.32 8.64
CA GLU A 19 2.89 -1.64 8.50
C GLU A 19 2.01 -2.73 9.14
N ALA A 20 1.50 -2.50 10.34
CA ALA A 20 0.60 -3.44 11.03
C ALA A 20 -0.67 -3.70 10.21
N GLN A 21 -1.32 -2.66 9.69
CA GLN A 21 -2.50 -2.79 8.83
C GLN A 21 -2.19 -3.52 7.52
N PHE A 22 -1.00 -3.30 6.93
CA PHE A 22 -0.59 -3.99 5.71
C PHE A 22 -0.49 -5.51 5.91
N TYR A 23 0.17 -5.94 6.98
CA TYR A 23 0.28 -7.37 7.28
C TYR A 23 -1.03 -7.97 7.78
N GLU A 24 -1.86 -7.22 8.49
CA GLU A 24 -3.21 -7.67 8.88
C GLU A 24 -4.10 -7.92 7.65
N ALA A 25 -4.11 -7.00 6.69
CA ALA A 25 -4.86 -7.15 5.45
C ALA A 25 -4.36 -8.37 4.64
N LEU A 26 -3.04 -8.57 4.56
CA LEU A 26 -2.44 -9.78 3.97
C LEU A 26 -2.91 -11.07 4.67
N GLN A 27 -2.88 -11.12 5.99
CA GLN A 27 -3.30 -12.29 6.78
C GLN A 27 -4.77 -12.65 6.58
N HIS A 28 -5.63 -11.65 6.38
CA HIS A 28 -7.06 -11.83 6.15
C HIS A 28 -7.44 -11.96 4.67
N ALA A 29 -6.47 -11.93 3.74
CA ALA A 29 -6.71 -11.89 2.30
C ALA A 29 -7.63 -10.73 1.87
N ASP A 30 -7.55 -9.59 2.56
CA ASP A 30 -8.29 -8.37 2.23
C ASP A 30 -7.49 -7.51 1.24
N LEU A 31 -7.65 -7.83 -0.04
CA LEU A 31 -6.94 -7.13 -1.12
C LEU A 31 -7.34 -5.65 -1.22
N ASP A 32 -8.59 -5.31 -0.92
CA ASP A 32 -9.05 -3.92 -1.07
C ASP A 32 -8.49 -3.04 0.03
N HIS A 33 -8.46 -3.52 1.28
CA HIS A 33 -7.77 -2.83 2.37
C HIS A 33 -6.27 -2.73 2.07
N LEU A 34 -5.64 -3.83 1.65
CA LEU A 34 -4.22 -3.85 1.31
C LEU A 34 -3.87 -2.78 0.28
N MET A 35 -4.66 -2.66 -0.79
CA MET A 35 -4.44 -1.69 -1.85
C MET A 35 -4.68 -0.25 -1.39
N ALA A 36 -5.55 -0.01 -0.40
CA ALA A 36 -5.81 1.33 0.14
C ALA A 36 -4.65 1.90 0.97
N LEU A 37 -3.71 1.06 1.42
CA LEU A 37 -2.54 1.46 2.20
C LEU A 37 -1.36 1.92 1.33
N TRP A 38 -1.40 1.64 0.02
CA TRP A 38 -0.36 2.09 -0.88
C TRP A 38 -0.45 3.59 -1.14
N ALA A 39 0.69 4.23 -1.37
CA ALA A 39 0.72 5.61 -1.84
C ALA A 39 0.10 5.71 -3.25
N ASP A 40 -0.60 6.82 -3.52
CA ASP A 40 -1.15 7.16 -4.84
C ASP A 40 -0.07 7.56 -5.89
N ASP A 41 1.17 7.11 -5.69
CA ASP A 41 2.31 7.41 -6.56
C ASP A 41 2.41 6.38 -7.70
N GLU A 42 2.73 6.84 -8.91
CA GLU A 42 2.89 5.97 -10.08
C GLU A 42 4.17 5.11 -9.98
N GLU A 43 5.13 5.50 -9.14
CA GLU A 43 6.43 4.85 -8.98
C GLU A 43 6.49 3.86 -7.80
N VAL A 44 5.37 3.60 -7.10
CA VAL A 44 5.34 2.58 -6.04
C VAL A 44 5.78 1.22 -6.57
N ALA A 45 6.52 0.47 -5.76
CA ALA A 45 7.07 -0.82 -6.18
C ALA A 45 6.86 -1.92 -5.14
N CYS A 46 6.59 -3.13 -5.61
CA CYS A 46 6.56 -4.34 -4.81
C CYS A 46 7.64 -5.32 -5.30
N VAL A 47 8.34 -5.97 -4.37
CA VAL A 47 9.31 -7.02 -4.66
C VAL A 47 8.98 -8.23 -3.79
N HIS A 48 8.32 -9.22 -4.37
CA HIS A 48 8.05 -10.46 -3.65
C HIS A 48 9.31 -11.31 -3.51
N PRO A 49 9.43 -12.14 -2.45
CA PRO A 49 10.53 -13.08 -2.32
C PRO A 49 10.71 -13.95 -3.57
N GLY A 50 11.88 -13.84 -4.22
CA GLY A 50 12.21 -14.59 -5.45
C GLY A 50 11.57 -14.06 -6.74
N GLY A 51 10.77 -13.00 -6.68
CA GLY A 51 10.09 -12.41 -7.84
C GLY A 51 10.85 -11.22 -8.45
N PRO A 52 10.40 -10.75 -9.64
CA PRO A 52 10.89 -9.50 -10.21
C PRO A 52 10.37 -8.28 -9.44
N ARG A 53 10.99 -7.12 -9.67
CA ARG A 53 10.45 -5.83 -9.23
C ARG A 53 9.19 -5.49 -10.04
N ILE A 54 8.09 -5.24 -9.35
CA ILE A 54 6.81 -4.83 -9.92
C ILE A 54 6.62 -3.34 -9.60
N VAL A 55 6.14 -2.55 -10.57
CA VAL A 55 5.98 -1.10 -10.44
C VAL A 55 4.57 -0.68 -10.83
N GLY A 56 3.97 0.20 -10.03
CA GLY A 56 2.65 0.78 -10.22
C GLY A 56 1.51 -0.03 -9.62
N LEU A 57 0.52 0.66 -9.06
CA LEU A 57 -0.65 0.07 -8.38
C LEU A 57 -1.38 -1.00 -9.22
N PRO A 58 -1.64 -0.83 -10.53
CA PRO A 58 -2.34 -1.85 -11.31
C PRO A 58 -1.56 -3.17 -11.40
N ALA A 59 -0.24 -3.09 -11.55
CA ALA A 59 0.62 -4.26 -11.65
C ALA A 59 0.78 -4.95 -10.28
N ILE A 60 0.90 -4.17 -9.22
CA ILE A 60 0.96 -4.68 -7.83
C ILE A 60 -0.33 -5.40 -7.46
N ARG A 61 -1.50 -4.85 -7.82
CA ARG A 61 -2.80 -5.49 -7.53
C ARG A 61 -2.99 -6.82 -8.27
N ALA A 62 -2.35 -6.99 -9.42
CA ALA A 62 -2.51 -8.17 -10.26
C ALA A 62 -1.52 -9.31 -9.93
N ALA A 63 -0.58 -9.07 -9.00
CA ALA A 63 0.49 -9.98 -8.63
C ALA A 63 0.03 -11.15 -7.74
#